data_AF-A0A0F9AQA5-F1
#
_entry.id   AF-A0A0F9AQA5-F1
#
_cell.length_a   1.000
_cell.length_b   1.000
_cell.length_c   1.000
_cell.angle_alpha   90.00
_cell.angle_beta   90.00
_cell.angle_gamma   90.00
#
_symmetry.space_group_name_H-M   'P 1'
#
loop_
_entity.id
_entity.type
_entity.pdbx_description
1 polymer ?
#
loop_
_entity_poly.entity_id
_entity_poly.type
_entity_poly.pdbx_seq_one_letter_code
_entity_poly.pdbx_strand_id
1 'polypeptide(L)'
;NTALVYLDPPYFEKGGQCYKHSFSEEDHVRLATALRDTHHQWVLSYDDCPEVRDLYSFARIQELPVNYSIAGSVPNVELLITAD
;
A
#
# COMPACT_ATOMS: atom_id res chain seq x y z
N ASN A 1 -18.77 -16.54 2.07
CA ASN A 1 -18.96 -15.33 2.89
C ASN A 1 -18.00 -14.29 2.34
N THR A 2 -18.48 -13.14 1.87
CA THR A 2 -17.63 -12.08 1.26
C THR A 2 -17.56 -10.88 2.19
N ALA A 3 -16.36 -10.31 2.34
CA ALA A 3 -16.13 -9.11 3.14
C ALA A 3 -15.38 -8.06 2.30
N LEU A 4 -15.48 -6.81 2.73
CA LEU A 4 -14.61 -5.73 2.30
C LEU A 4 -13.49 -5.58 3.33
N VAL A 5 -12.24 -5.65 2.89
CA VAL A 5 -11.07 -5.57 3.76
C VAL A 5 -10.31 -4.27 3.49
N TYR A 6 -10.00 -3.52 4.54
CA TYR A 6 -9.09 -2.39 4.46
C TYR A 6 -7.73 -2.80 5.02
N LEU A 7 -6.65 -2.46 4.31
CA LEU A 7 -5.28 -2.81 4.66
C LEU A 7 -4.40 -1.56 4.69
N ASP A 8 -3.57 -1.46 5.73
CA ASP A 8 -2.54 -0.41 5.91
C ASP A 8 -1.29 -1.06 6.54
N PRO A 9 -0.54 -1.87 5.77
CA PRO A 9 0.63 -2.61 6.25
C PRO A 9 1.83 -1.68 6.50
N PRO A 10 2.93 -2.15 7.11
CA PRO A 10 4.19 -1.43 7.09
C PRO A 10 4.61 -1.08 5.66
N TYR A 11 4.89 0.20 5.41
CA TYR A 11 5.23 0.72 4.07
C TYR A 11 6.60 0.23 3.61
N PHE A 12 6.83 0.24 2.29
CA PHE A 12 8.06 -0.32 1.71
C PHE A 12 9.27 0.56 2.03
N GLU A 13 9.19 1.87 1.76
CA GLU A 13 10.28 2.81 2.06
C GLU A 13 10.06 3.48 3.42
N LYS A 14 8.82 3.84 3.74
CA LYS A 14 8.50 4.60 4.97
C LYS A 14 8.26 3.73 6.20
N GLY A 15 8.32 2.40 6.06
CA GLY A 15 8.02 1.44 7.13
C GLY A 15 8.84 1.67 8.41
N GLY A 16 10.12 2.01 8.26
CA GLY A 16 11.04 2.24 9.39
C GLY A 16 10.78 3.50 10.21
N GLN A 17 10.00 4.46 9.71
CA GLN A 17 9.65 5.69 10.42
C GLN A 17 8.28 5.62 11.10
N CYS A 18 7.36 4.82 10.56
CA CYS A 18 5.97 4.76 11.03
C CYS A 18 5.63 3.49 11.83
N TYR A 19 6.39 2.39 11.66
CA TYR A 19 6.07 1.10 12.26
C TYR A 19 7.20 0.57 13.14
N LYS A 20 6.83 -0.03 14.29
CA LYS A 20 7.78 -0.69 15.20
C LYS A 20 8.42 -1.94 14.59
N HIS A 21 7.74 -2.55 13.62
CA HIS A 21 8.15 -3.75 12.90
C HIS A 21 7.98 -3.50 11.41
N SER A 22 9.04 -3.75 10.65
CA SER A 22 9.04 -3.65 9.19
C SER A 22 8.64 -4.99 8.57
N PHE A 23 8.02 -4.91 7.39
CA PHE A 23 7.96 -6.07 6.50
C PHE A 23 9.32 -6.30 5.85
N SER A 24 9.63 -7.55 5.56
CA SER A 24 10.65 -7.90 4.58
C SER A 24 10.08 -7.79 3.16
N GLU A 25 10.94 -7.74 2.15
CA GLU A 25 10.52 -7.84 0.73
C GLU A 25 9.61 -9.05 0.48
N GLU A 26 9.92 -10.19 1.11
CA GLU A 26 9.11 -11.41 1.01
C GLU A 26 7.71 -11.23 1.63
N ASP A 27 7.59 -10.49 2.74
CA ASP A 27 6.29 -10.20 3.34
C ASP A 27 5.43 -9.32 2.42
N HIS A 28 6.04 -8.35 1.73
CA HIS A 28 5.36 -7.51 0.75
C HIS A 28 4.85 -8.33 -0.44
N VAL A 29 5.69 -9.21 -0.99
CA VAL A 29 5.32 -10.14 -2.08
C VAL A 29 4.19 -11.08 -1.63
N ARG A 30 4.28 -11.63 -0.41
CA ARG A 30 3.28 -12.54 0.14
C ARG A 30 1.92 -11.85 0.29
N LEU A 31 1.90 -10.59 0.74
CA LEU A 31 0.68 -9.80 0.85
C LEU A 31 0.05 -9.55 -0.53
N ALA A 32 0.85 -9.09 -1.51
CA ALA A 32 0.37 -8.83 -2.86
C ALA A 32 -0.22 -10.09 -3.52
N THR A 33 0.43 -11.25 -3.31
CA THR A 33 -0.05 -12.54 -3.81
C THR A 33 -1.39 -12.92 -3.16
N ALA A 34 -1.51 -12.77 -1.84
CA ALA A 34 -2.75 -13.05 -1.13
C ALA A 34 -3.92 -12.15 -1.57
N LEU A 35 -3.65 -10.88 -1.87
CA LEU A 35 -4.64 -9.94 -2.38
C LEU A 35 -5.01 -10.17 -3.85
N ARG A 36 -4.09 -10.75 -4.64
CA ARG A 36 -4.37 -11.17 -6.02
C ARG A 36 -5.32 -12.36 -6.08
N ASP A 37 -5.12 -13.33 -5.19
CA ASP A 37 -5.81 -14.63 -5.26
C ASP A 37 -7.09 -14.69 -4.42
N THR A 38 -7.37 -13.66 -3.60
CA THR A 38 -8.56 -13.63 -2.75
C THR A 38 -9.83 -13.30 -3.53
N HIS A 39 -10.95 -13.85 -3.06
CA HIS A 39 -12.29 -13.54 -3.56
C HIS A 39 -12.95 -12.37 -2.81
N HIS A 40 -12.27 -11.81 -1.81
CA HIS A 40 -12.74 -10.65 -1.06
C HIS A 40 -12.42 -9.36 -1.80
N GLN A 41 -13.30 -8.38 -1.66
CA GLN A 41 -13.00 -7.01 -2.09
C GLN A 41 -12.04 -6.39 -1.08
N TRP A 42 -11.11 -5.57 -1.55
CA TRP A 42 -10.12 -4.95 -0.69
C TRP A 42 -9.73 -3.56 -1.15
N VAL A 43 -9.29 -2.77 -0.18
CA VAL A 43 -8.72 -1.44 -0.33
C VAL A 43 -7.42 -1.41 0.47
N LEU A 44 -6.35 -0.95 -0.15
CA LEU A 44 -5.01 -0.90 0.42
C LEU A 44 -4.47 0.52 0.32
N SER A 45 -3.98 1.07 1.43
CA SER A 45 -3.14 2.27 1.45
C SER A 45 -1.66 1.88 1.45
N TYR A 46 -0.84 2.61 0.71
CA TYR A 46 0.58 2.31 0.58
C TYR A 46 1.43 3.53 0.16
N ASP A 47 2.75 3.49 0.34
CA ASP A 47 3.64 4.52 -0.24
C ASP A 47 3.80 4.39 -1.75
N ASP A 48 4.04 5.52 -2.42
CA ASP A 48 4.28 5.56 -3.85
C ASP A 48 5.76 5.33 -4.18
N CYS A 49 6.14 4.08 -4.44
CA CYS A 49 7.46 3.71 -4.96
C CYS A 49 7.36 2.69 -6.12
N PRO A 50 8.41 2.54 -6.95
CA PRO A 50 8.39 1.62 -8.09
C PRO A 50 8.05 0.17 -7.73
N GLU A 51 8.58 -0.33 -6.61
CA GLU A 51 8.38 -1.70 -6.14
C GLU A 51 6.91 -1.97 -5.83
N VAL A 52 6.22 -1.01 -5.21
CA VAL A 52 4.80 -1.12 -4.88
C VAL A 52 3.95 -1.10 -6.14
N ARG A 53 4.27 -0.19 -7.07
CA ARG A 53 3.58 -0.14 -8.37
C ARG A 53 3.73 -1.44 -9.15
N ASP A 54 4.90 -2.08 -9.08
CA ASP A 54 5.14 -3.38 -9.72
C ASP A 54 4.35 -4.50 -9.03
N LEU A 55 4.45 -4.61 -7.70
CA LEU A 55 3.75 -5.61 -6.89
C LEU A 55 2.23 -5.62 -7.15
N TYR A 56 1.63 -4.43 -7.26
CA TYR A 56 0.19 -4.23 -7.41
C TYR A 56 -0.24 -3.85 -8.83
N SER A 57 0.60 -4.07 -9.85
CA SER A 57 0.31 -3.79 -11.27
C SER A 57 -0.94 -4.49 -11.82
N PHE A 58 -1.46 -5.50 -11.11
CA PHE A 58 -2.66 -6.25 -11.43
C PHE A 58 -3.96 -5.59 -10.90
N ALA A 59 -3.85 -4.51 -10.15
CA ALA A 59 -4.95 -3.87 -9.44
C ALA A 59 -5.10 -2.40 -9.87
N ARG A 60 -6.22 -1.78 -9.49
CA ARG A 60 -6.42 -0.36 -9.74
C ARG A 60 -5.62 0.47 -8.74
N ILE A 61 -4.76 1.33 -9.25
CA ILE A 61 -3.93 2.25 -8.46
C ILE A 61 -4.42 3.69 -8.66
N GLN A 62 -4.67 4.38 -7.55
CA GLN A 62 -5.00 5.81 -7.53
C GLN A 62 -4.01 6.56 -6.65
N GLU A 63 -3.42 7.64 -7.18
CA GLU A 63 -2.60 8.55 -6.41
C GLU A 63 -3.47 9.44 -5.51
N LEU A 64 -3.14 9.48 -4.24
CA LEU A 64 -3.70 10.40 -3.27
C LEU A 64 -2.61 11.41 -2.89
N PRO A 65 -2.72 12.68 -3.34
CA PRO A 65 -1.80 13.71 -2.90
C PRO A 65 -2.05 14.00 -1.42
N VAL A 66 -1.11 13.61 -0.56
CA VAL A 66 -1.23 13.81 0.88
C VAL A 66 -0.61 15.16 1.23
N ASN A 67 -1.47 16.19 1.27
CA ASN A 67 -1.08 17.52 1.72
C ASN A 67 -1.03 17.56 3.26
N TYR A 68 -0.11 16.83 3.89
CA TYR A 68 0.23 17.12 5.28
C TYR A 68 0.95 18.47 5.32
N SER A 69 0.21 19.53 5.66
CA SER A 69 0.74 20.86 5.89
C SER A 69 1.49 20.92 7.22
N ILE A 70 2.60 20.18 7.34
CA ILE A 70 3.63 20.48 8.32
C ILE A 70 4.66 21.29 7.55
N ALA A 71 4.81 22.56 7.92
CA ALA A 71 5.61 23.53 7.20
C ALA A 71 7.02 22.98 6.90
N GLY A 72 7.28 22.66 5.62
CA GLY A 72 8.60 22.27 5.12
C GLY A 72 8.79 20.82 4.66
N SER A 73 7.79 19.93 4.73
CA SER A 73 7.93 18.57 4.17
C SER A 73 7.60 18.52 2.68
N VAL A 74 8.42 17.79 1.92
CA VAL A 74 8.19 17.44 0.50
C VAL A 74 6.81 16.78 0.37
N PRO A 75 5.99 17.12 -0.64
CA PRO A 75 4.72 16.45 -0.87
C PRO A 75 4.93 14.94 -0.98
N ASN A 76 4.32 14.19 -0.06
CA ASN A 76 4.30 12.75 -0.09
C ASN A 76 3.04 12.32 -0.84
N VAL A 77 3.21 11.50 -1.87
CA VAL A 77 2.10 10.81 -2.53
C VAL A 77 1.93 9.46 -1.85
N GLU A 78 0.69 9.12 -1.50
CA GLU A 78 0.28 7.78 -1.09
C GLU A 78 -0.59 7.18 -2.18
N LEU A 79 -0.59 5.86 -2.29
CA LEU A 79 -1.41 5.12 -3.23
C LEU A 79 -2.62 4.54 -2.49
N LEU A 80 -3.80 4.72 -3.10
CA LEU A 80 -4.98 3.94 -2.80
C LEU A 80 -5.11 2.88 -3.88
N ILE A 81 -5.00 1.62 -3.48
CA ILE A 81 -5.00 0.47 -4.37
C ILE A 81 -6.26 -0.35 -4.07
N THR A 82 -7.00 -0.74 -5.10
CA THR A 82 -8.23 -1.53 -4.94
C THR A 82 -8.26 -2.71 -5.90
N ALA A 83 -8.94 -3.79 -5.50
CA ALA A 83 -9.26 -4.88 -6.43
C ALA A 83 -9.94 -4.34 -7.70
N ASP A 84 -9.58 -4.89 -8.85
CA ASP A 84 -10.19 -4.57 -10.15
C ASP A 84 -11.57 -5.23 -10.32
#